data_AF-A0A357Y988-F1
#
_entry.id   AF-A0A357Y988-F1
#
_cell.length_a   1.000
_cell.length_b   1.000
_cell.length_c   1.000
_cell.angle_alpha   90.00
_cell.angle_beta   90.00
_cell.angle_gamma   90.00
#
_symmetry.space_group_name_H-M   'P 1'
#
loop_
_entity.id
_entity.type
_entity.pdbx_description
1 polymer ?
#
loop_
_entity_poly.entity_id
_entity_poly.type
_entity_poly.pdbx_seq_one_letter_code
_entity_poly.pdbx_strand_id
1 'polypeptide(L)' 'MAHRNLATIDKKIEKTRFRGEPVVVIPLEDWRKLEDLMEDTEMRNSNILPKEIIKARKEKKLYSAAEVKRLLRL' A
#
# COMPACT_ATOMS: atom_id res chain seq x y z
N MET A 1 6.70 11.11 15.68
CA MET A 1 5.59 12.09 15.75
C MET A 1 4.30 11.61 15.07
N ALA A 2 4.34 10.78 14.02
CA ALA A 2 3.14 10.29 13.30
C ALA A 2 2.11 9.54 14.17
N HIS A 3 2.55 8.77 15.18
CA HIS A 3 1.65 7.95 16.01
C HIS A 3 0.68 8.75 16.90
N ARG A 4 0.97 10.02 17.23
CA ARG A 4 0.04 10.86 18.01
C ARG A 4 -1.16 11.35 17.21
N ASN A 5 -1.02 11.50 15.88
CA ASN A 5 -2.08 12.00 15.01
C ASN A 5 -3.10 10.92 14.63
N LEU A 6 -2.67 9.66 14.48
CA LEU A 6 -3.58 8.53 14.19
C LEU A 6 -4.53 8.23 15.36
N ALA A 7 -4.02 8.34 16.60
CA ALA A 7 -4.81 8.10 17.81
C ALA A 7 -5.97 9.10 18.01
N THR A 8 -5.93 10.26 17.34
CA THR A 8 -7.01 11.25 17.41
C THR A 8 -8.11 11.01 16.37
N ILE A 9 -7.79 10.34 15.27
CA ILE A 9 -8.76 9.99 14.22
C ILE A 9 -9.69 8.89 14.71
N ASP A 10 -9.16 7.89 15.43
CA ASP A 10 -9.91 6.73 15.95
C ASP A 10 -11.12 7.14 16.83
N LYS A 11 -11.02 8.28 17.54
CA LYS A 11 -12.11 8.82 18.36
C LYS A 11 -13.26 9.44 17.56
N LYS A 12 -13.04 9.75 16.28
CA LYS A 12 -14.02 10.36 15.37
C LYS A 12 -14.59 9.37 14.35
N ILE A 13 -14.17 8.12 14.43
CA ILE A 13 -14.66 7.07 13.55
C ILE A 13 -16.02 6.61 14.05
N GLU A 14 -17.05 6.83 13.23
CA GLU A 14 -18.39 6.31 13.50
C GLU A 14 -18.59 5.01 12.73
N LYS A 15 -19.13 3.99 13.40
CA LYS A 15 -19.51 2.72 12.78
C LYS A 15 -21.01 2.72 12.57
N THR A 16 -21.44 2.56 11.31
CA THR A 16 -22.87 2.58 10.96
C THR A 16 -23.18 1.57 9.87
N ARG A 17 -24.41 1.57 9.36
CA ARG A 17 -24.83 0.78 8.21
C ARG A 17 -25.35 1.68 7.10
N PHE A 18 -24.92 1.43 5.87
CA PHE A 18 -25.47 2.07 4.68
C PHE A 18 -26.01 0.99 3.76
N ARG A 19 -27.30 1.07 3.41
CA ARG A 19 -27.99 0.05 2.58
C ARG A 19 -27.86 -1.39 3.12
N GLY A 20 -27.77 -1.55 4.44
CA GLY A 20 -27.63 -2.84 5.10
C GLY A 20 -26.19 -3.33 5.26
N GLU A 21 -25.23 -2.69 4.59
CA GLU A 21 -23.81 -3.00 4.69
C GLU A 21 -23.15 -2.21 5.84
N PRO A 22 -22.28 -2.84 6.65
CA PRO A 22 -21.53 -2.15 7.68
C PRO A 22 -20.50 -1.21 7.03
N VAL A 23 -20.53 0.06 7.43
CA VAL A 23 -19.63 1.09 6.92
C VAL A 23 -18.97 1.86 8.06
N VAL A 24 -17.84 2.46 7.74
CA VAL A 24 -17.06 3.30 8.64
C VAL A 24 -17.12 4.73 8.08
N VAL A 25 -17.57 5.67 8.90
CA VAL A 25 -17.66 7.08 8.52
C VAL A 25 -16.50 7.83 9.17
N ILE A 26 -15.77 8.57 8.34
CA ILE A 26 -14.60 9.35 8.74
C ILE A 26 -14.79 10.77 8.20
N PRO A 27 -14.50 11.82 8.99
CA PRO A 27 -14.49 13.19 8.48
C PRO A 27 -13.52 13.33 7.30
N LEU A 28 -13.95 14.03 6.24
CA LEU A 28 -13.20 14.13 4.99
C LEU A 28 -11.79 14.70 5.17
N GLU A 29 -11.62 15.67 6.06
CA GLU A 29 -10.30 16.26 6.37
C GLU A 29 -9.34 15.25 7.00
N ASP A 30 -9.86 14.34 7.82
CA ASP A 30 -9.06 13.32 8.49
C ASP A 30 -8.77 12.14 7.53
N TRP A 31 -9.69 11.83 6.60
CA TRP A 31 -9.45 10.91 5.49
C TRP A 31 -8.31 11.38 4.59
N ARG A 32 -8.30 12.64 4.15
CA ARG A 32 -7.22 13.19 3.31
C ARG A 32 -5.85 13.07 3.96
N LYS A 33 -5.76 13.37 5.27
CA LYS A 33 -4.50 13.21 6.02
C LYS A 33 -4.05 11.76 6.10
N LEU A 34 -4.98 10.80 6.16
CA LEU A 34 -4.64 9.38 6.14
C LEU A 34 -4.06 8.97 4.78
N GLU A 35 -4.67 9.43 3.68
CA GLU A 35 -4.15 9.17 2.33
C GLU A 35 -2.72 9.70 2.17
N ASP A 36 -2.46 10.96 2.56
CA ASP A 36 -1.12 11.56 2.49
C ASP A 36 -0.09 10.75 3.31
N LEU A 37 -0.46 10.29 4.51
CA LEU A 37 0.42 9.49 5.37
C LEU A 37 0.68 8.09 4.81
N MET A 38 -0.31 7.51 4.13
CA MET A 38 -0.17 6.21 3.47
C MET A 38 0.77 6.32 2.27
N GLU A 39 0.59 7.34 1.42
CA GLU A 39 1.47 7.61 0.28
C GLU A 39 2.93 7.82 0.75
N ASP A 40 3.15 8.64 1.77
CA ASP A 40 4.46 8.85 2.37
C ASP A 40 5.09 7.53 2.87
N THR A 41 4.27 6.66 3.46
CA THR A 41 4.71 5.36 3.99
C THR A 41 5.06 4.41 2.84
N GLU A 42 4.25 4.36 1.79
CA GLU A 42 4.53 3.57 0.59
C GLU A 42 5.78 4.06 -0.12
N MET A 43 5.97 5.38 -0.26
CA MET A 43 7.18 5.97 -0.81
C MET A 43 8.43 5.62 0.02
N ARG A 44 8.33 5.64 1.36
CA ARG A 44 9.43 5.21 2.24
C ARG A 44 9.71 3.72 2.09
N ASN A 45 8.67 2.90 2.01
CA ASN A 45 8.79 1.46 1.83
C ASN A 45 9.32 1.07 0.44
N SER A 46 9.07 1.89 -0.58
CA SER A 46 9.63 1.73 -1.93
C SER A 46 11.17 1.75 -1.92
N ASN A 47 11.77 2.49 -0.98
CA ASN A 47 13.23 2.52 -0.77
C ASN A 47 13.81 1.27 -0.09
N ILE A 48 13.01 0.27 0.29
CA ILE A 48 13.48 -0.96 0.97
C ILE A 48 13.96 -2.01 -0.03
N LEU A 49 13.55 -1.92 -1.30
CA LEU A 49 13.90 -2.90 -2.32
C LEU A 49 15.16 -2.64 -3.16
N PRO A 50 15.98 -1.56 -3.01
CA PRO A 50 17.11 -1.36 -3.93
C PRO A 50 18.14 -2.49 -3.82
N LYS A 51 18.32 -3.09 -2.64
CA LYS A 51 19.21 -4.27 -2.48
C LYS A 51 18.67 -5.50 -3.21
N GLU A 52 17.38 -5.79 -3.06
CA GLU A 52 16.72 -6.92 -3.74
C GLU A 52 16.61 -6.69 -5.25
N ILE A 53 16.37 -5.46 -5.72
CA ILE A 53 16.37 -5.08 -7.13
C ILE A 53 17.78 -5.23 -7.72
N ILE A 54 18.83 -4.78 -7.03
CA ILE A 54 20.22 -4.95 -7.49
C ILE A 54 20.58 -6.45 -7.53
N LYS A 55 20.19 -7.22 -6.51
CA LYS A 55 20.39 -8.66 -6.46
C LYS A 55 19.69 -9.37 -7.62
N ALA A 56 18.40 -9.11 -7.84
CA ALA A 56 17.64 -9.65 -8.96
C ALA A 56 18.18 -9.20 -10.33
N ARG A 57 18.74 -7.98 -10.44
CA ARG A 57 19.43 -7.51 -11.65
C ARG A 57 20.76 -8.22 -11.90
N LYS A 58 21.49 -8.60 -10.85
CA LYS A 58 22.73 -9.40 -10.95
C LYS A 58 22.42 -10.87 -11.26
N GLU A 59 21.34 -11.39 -10.70
CA GLU A 59 20.87 -12.78 -10.88
C GLU A 59 20.00 -12.96 -12.13
N LYS A 60 19.76 -11.89 -12.89
CA LYS A 60 18.83 -11.87 -14.02
C LYS A 60 19.23 -12.89 -15.09
N LYS A 61 18.53 -14.02 -15.12
CA LYS A 61 18.38 -14.82 -16.34
C LYS A 61 17.44 -14.05 -17.25
N LEU A 62 17.96 -13.57 -18.38
CA LEU A 62 17.13 -12.95 -19.42
C LEU A 62 16.35 -14.06 -20.10
N TYR A 63 15.04 -14.07 -19.89
CA TYR A 63 14.13 -14.94 -20.62
C TYR A 63 13.46 -14.15 -21.72
N SER A 64 13.42 -14.71 -22.92
CA SER A 64 12.57 -14.25 -24.00
C SER A 64 11.08 -14.43 -23.65
N ALA A 65 10.22 -13.68 -24.33
CA ALA A 65 8.76 -13.80 -24.14
C ALA A 65 8.26 -15.25 -24.38
N ALA A 66 8.88 -15.99 -25.29
CA ALA A 66 8.57 -17.39 -25.55
C ALA A 66 8.95 -18.32 -24.38
N GLU A 67 10.09 -18.07 -23.74
CA GLU A 67 10.55 -18.85 -22.58
C GLU A 67 9.69 -18.58 -21.35
N VAL A 68 9.24 -17.33 -21.16
CA VAL A 68 8.33 -16.96 -20.08
C VAL A 68 6.98 -17.67 -20.23
N LYS A 69 6.39 -17.67 -21.44
CA LYS A 69 5.15 -18.40 -21.73
C LYS A 69 5.26 -19.89 -21.40
N ARG A 70 6.36 -20.52 -21.84
CA ARG A 70 6.63 -21.95 -21.57
C ARG A 70 6.78 -22.25 -20.07
N LEU A 71 7.47 -21.38 -19.32
CA LEU A 71 7.70 -21.55 -17.88
C LEU A 71 6.43 -21.36 -17.06
N LEU A 72 5.62 -20.36 -17.41
CA LEU A 72 4.41 -20.00 -16.67
C LEU A 72 3.16 -20.77 -17.12
N ARG A 73 3.28 -21.62 -18.15
CA ARG A 73 2.15 -22.34 -18.77
C ARG A 73 1.02 -21.39 -19.21
N LEU A 74 1.41 -20.22 -19.71
CA LEU A 74 0.56 -19.19 -20.30
C LEU A 74 0.60 -19.30 -21.83
#